data_AF-A0A7X5N539-F1
#
_entry.id   AF-A0A7X5N539-F1
#
_cell.length_a   1.000
_cell.length_b   1.000
_cell.length_c   1.000
_cell.angle_alpha   90.00
_cell.angle_beta   90.00
_cell.angle_gamma   90.00
#
_symmetry.space_group_name_H-M   'P 1'
#
loop_
_entity.id
_entity.type
_entity.pdbx_description
1 polymer ?
#
loop_
_entity_poly.entity_id
_entity_poly.type
_entity_poly.pdbx_seq_one_letter_code
_entity_poly.pdbx_strand_id
1 'polypeptide(L)'
;SPETPADSPEKRDFIRQIVREDLASGKHQAIKTRFPPEPNGYLHIGHAKSICLNFGIAGEFGGVCNLRLDDTNPAKEDPEYVVAIQDDVRWLGFAWNE
;
A
#
# COMPACT_ATOMS: atom_id res chain seq x y z
N SER A 1 -27.25 30.89 -10.76
CA SER A 1 -26.99 29.45 -10.90
C SER A 1 -26.31 28.95 -9.65
N PRO A 2 -26.69 27.80 -9.08
CA PRO A 2 -25.93 27.23 -7.98
C PRO A 2 -24.58 26.76 -8.53
N GLU A 3 -23.49 27.18 -7.89
CA GLU A 3 -22.15 26.74 -8.23
C GLU A 3 -22.04 25.23 -7.95
N THR A 4 -21.66 24.46 -8.97
CA THR A 4 -21.34 23.04 -8.82
C THR A 4 -20.15 22.93 -7.87
N PRO A 5 -20.20 22.13 -6.79
CA PRO A 5 -19.06 22.02 -5.89
C PRO A 5 -17.90 21.41 -6.68
N ALA A 6 -16.79 22.14 -6.77
CA ALA A 6 -15.59 21.67 -7.42
C ALA A 6 -15.14 20.32 -6.82
N ASP A 7 -14.89 19.36 -7.71
CA ASP A 7 -14.38 18.03 -7.39
C ASP A 7 -12.91 18.14 -6.97
N SER A 8 -12.68 18.37 -5.67
CA SER A 8 -11.34 18.57 -5.12
C SER A 8 -10.56 17.25 -5.10
N PRO A 9 -9.23 17.28 -5.34
CA PRO A 9 -8.41 16.07 -5.32
C PRO A 9 -8.50 15.29 -4.00
N GLU A 10 -8.74 15.98 -2.88
CA GLU A 10 -8.96 15.34 -1.57
C GLU A 10 -10.24 14.51 -1.52
N LYS A 11 -11.31 14.87 -2.24
CA LYS A 11 -12.55 14.07 -2.32
C LYS A 11 -12.40 12.82 -3.20
N ARG A 12 -11.38 12.77 -4.06
CA ARG A 12 -11.12 11.61 -4.94
C ARG A 12 -10.33 10.49 -4.26
N ASP A 13 -9.77 10.75 -3.07
CA ASP A 13 -8.95 9.80 -2.31
C ASP A 13 -9.51 9.55 -0.91
N PHE A 14 -10.65 8.84 -0.88
CA PHE A 14 -11.38 8.56 0.36
C PHE A 14 -10.55 7.80 1.40
N ILE A 15 -9.53 7.03 0.99
CA ILE A 15 -8.69 6.27 1.91
C ILE A 15 -7.81 7.22 2.72
N ARG A 16 -7.16 8.19 2.07
CA ARG A 16 -6.38 9.22 2.76
C ARG A 16 -7.24 10.09 3.66
N GLN A 17 -8.47 10.36 3.26
CA GLN A 17 -9.43 11.08 4.11
C GLN A 17 -9.70 10.31 5.41
N ILE A 18 -10.03 9.01 5.31
CA ILE A 18 -10.28 8.16 6.49
C ILE A 18 -9.04 8.11 7.40
N VAL A 19 -7.85 7.94 6.81
CA VAL A 19 -6.59 7.93 7.57
C VAL A 19 -6.37 9.24 8.33
N ARG A 20 -6.60 10.38 7.68
CA ARG A 20 -6.47 11.71 8.29
C ARG A 20 -7.45 11.90 9.46
N GLU A 21 -8.71 11.50 9.28
CA GLU A 21 -9.75 11.59 10.31
C GLU A 21 -9.47 10.66 11.50
N ASP A 22 -9.01 9.44 11.25
CA ASP A 22 -8.67 8.46 12.28
C ASP A 22 -7.45 8.92 13.11
N LEU A 23 -6.46 9.57 12.49
CA LEU A 23 -5.34 10.18 13.21
C LEU A 23 -5.77 11.41 14.01
N ALA A 24 -6.57 12.30 13.42
CA ALA A 24 -7.01 13.54 14.07
C ALA A 24 -7.92 13.26 15.28
N SER A 25 -8.74 12.20 15.21
CA SER A 25 -9.58 11.75 16.33
C SER A 25 -8.81 10.98 17.41
N GLY A 26 -7.54 10.61 17.15
CA GLY A 26 -6.74 9.79 18.05
C GLY A 26 -7.15 8.32 18.10
N LYS A 27 -8.03 7.86 17.20
CA LYS A 27 -8.44 6.45 17.09
C LYS A 27 -7.24 5.54 16.84
N HIS A 28 -6.29 6.01 16.05
CA HIS A 28 -5.00 5.35 15.84
C HIS A 28 -3.86 6.32 16.14
N GLN A 29 -2.82 5.84 16.83
CA GLN A 29 -1.63 6.65 17.15
C GLN A 29 -0.63 6.70 15.99
N ALA A 30 -0.62 5.68 15.13
CA ALA A 30 0.26 5.58 13.98
C ALA A 30 -0.37 4.69 12.90
N ILE A 31 -0.03 4.96 11.64
CA ILE A 31 -0.52 4.18 10.50
C ILE A 31 0.39 3.00 10.22
N LYS A 32 -0.22 1.83 10.03
CA LYS A 32 0.46 0.60 9.64
C LYS A 32 -0.29 -0.04 8.47
N THR A 33 0.28 0.02 7.28
CA THR A 33 -0.27 -0.61 6.07
C THR A 33 0.48 -1.91 5.77
N ARG A 34 -0.04 -2.70 4.82
CA ARG A 34 0.68 -3.86 4.29
C ARG A 34 0.34 -4.10 2.83
N PHE A 35 1.34 -4.50 2.06
CA PHE A 35 1.19 -5.08 0.73
C PHE A 35 1.41 -6.60 0.84
N PRO A 36 0.35 -7.43 0.68
CA PRO A 36 0.44 -8.86 0.90
C PRO A 36 0.30 -9.69 -0.40
N PRO A 37 1.31 -9.72 -1.29
CA PRO A 37 1.24 -10.53 -2.50
C PRO A 37 1.45 -12.02 -2.19
N GLU A 38 0.79 -12.87 -2.95
CA GLU A 38 1.11 -14.32 -2.98
C GLU A 38 2.39 -14.52 -3.83
N PRO A 39 3.40 -15.25 -3.34
CA PRO A 39 4.64 -15.49 -4.06
C PRO A 39 4.52 -16.68 -5.05
N ASN A 40 3.51 -16.63 -5.92
CA ASN A 40 3.22 -17.66 -6.93
C ASN A 40 3.26 -17.14 -8.38
N GLY A 41 3.74 -15.91 -8.58
CA GLY A 41 3.86 -15.26 -9.88
C GLY A 41 4.54 -13.89 -9.82
N TYR A 42 4.94 -13.38 -10.99
CA TYR A 42 5.52 -12.05 -11.13
C TYR A 42 4.47 -10.94 -10.92
N LEU A 43 4.90 -9.81 -10.36
CA LEU A 43 4.02 -8.66 -10.27
C LEU A 43 3.76 -8.07 -11.66
N HIS A 44 2.59 -7.47 -11.84
CA HIS A 44 2.24 -6.73 -13.04
C HIS A 44 1.77 -5.33 -12.65
N ILE A 45 1.50 -4.47 -13.65
CA ILE A 45 1.14 -3.07 -13.44
C ILE A 45 -0.08 -2.85 -12.51
N GLY A 46 -0.96 -3.84 -12.38
CA GLY A 46 -2.08 -3.80 -11.43
C GLY A 46 -1.61 -3.75 -9.98
N HIS A 47 -0.53 -4.46 -9.64
CA HIS A 47 0.08 -4.44 -8.31
C HIS A 47 0.74 -3.10 -7.99
N ALA A 48 1.27 -2.40 -8.99
CA ALA A 48 1.89 -1.08 -8.79
C ALA A 48 0.91 -0.10 -8.12
N LYS A 49 -0.39 -0.14 -8.48
CA LYS A 49 -1.42 0.66 -7.81
C LYS A 49 -1.52 0.35 -6.31
N SER A 50 -1.52 -0.93 -5.94
CA SER A 50 -1.60 -1.36 -4.55
C SER A 50 -0.34 -1.00 -3.77
N ILE A 51 0.83 -1.15 -4.38
CA ILE A 51 2.12 -0.79 -3.79
C ILE A 51 2.15 0.73 -3.52
N CYS A 52 1.93 1.56 -4.54
CA CYS A 52 1.94 3.01 -4.40
C CYS A 52 0.92 3.50 -3.37
N LEU A 53 -0.24 2.85 -3.26
CA LEU A 53 -1.24 3.19 -2.26
C LEU A 53 -0.76 2.85 -0.84
N ASN A 54 -0.37 1.60 -0.58
CA ASN A 54 -0.03 1.15 0.77
C ASN A 54 1.24 1.82 1.30
N PHE A 55 2.31 1.82 0.49
CA PHE A 55 3.57 2.45 0.86
C PHE A 55 3.47 3.97 0.85
N GLY A 56 2.72 4.55 -0.10
CA GLY A 56 2.50 5.99 -0.17
C GLY A 56 1.75 6.52 1.03
N ILE A 57 0.68 5.84 1.48
CA ILE A 57 -0.03 6.23 2.70
C ILE A 57 0.87 6.12 3.93
N ALA A 58 1.63 5.02 4.07
CA ALA A 58 2.55 4.90 5.20
C ALA A 58 3.58 6.05 5.21
N GLY A 59 4.21 6.34 4.07
CA GLY A 59 5.19 7.42 3.95
C GLY A 59 4.60 8.81 4.22
N GLU A 60 3.41 9.10 3.67
CA GLU A 60 2.73 10.39 3.81
C GLU A 60 2.37 10.72 5.26
N PHE A 61 1.95 9.70 6.02
CA PHE A 61 1.49 9.88 7.40
C PHE A 61 2.53 9.46 8.46
N GLY A 62 3.81 9.30 8.06
CA GLY A 62 4.89 8.93 8.98
C GLY A 62 4.71 7.56 9.64
N GLY A 63 3.97 6.67 8.99
CA GLY A 63 3.71 5.30 9.42
C GLY A 63 4.71 4.30 8.82
N VAL A 64 4.35 3.02 8.90
CA VAL A 64 5.12 1.91 8.33
C VAL A 64 4.27 1.07 7.38
N CYS A 65 4.91 0.47 6.37
CA CYS A 65 4.29 -0.48 5.47
C CYS A 65 5.07 -1.79 5.50
N ASN A 66 4.38 -2.90 5.74
CA ASN A 66 4.97 -4.23 5.74
C ASN A 66 4.81 -4.87 4.36
N LEU A 67 5.88 -5.50 3.85
CA LEU A 67 5.79 -6.46 2.74
C LEU A 67 5.56 -7.84 3.35
N ARG A 68 4.36 -8.39 3.20
CA ARG A 68 3.99 -9.69 3.77
C ARG A 68 3.72 -10.69 2.67
N LEU A 69 4.70 -11.53 2.35
CA LEU A 69 4.51 -12.61 1.38
C LEU A 69 3.48 -13.59 1.97
N ASP A 70 2.33 -13.76 1.30
CA ASP A 70 1.26 -14.63 1.79
C ASP A 70 1.54 -16.08 1.33
N ASP A 71 2.33 -16.78 2.13
CA ASP A 71 2.92 -18.11 1.88
C ASP A 71 2.10 -19.24 2.54
N THR A 72 0.77 -19.15 2.41
CA THR A 72 -0.14 -20.15 2.96
C THR A 72 -0.26 -21.41 2.09
N ASN A 73 0.46 -21.50 0.96
CA ASN A 73 0.35 -22.59 0.00
C ASN A 73 1.71 -23.12 -0.46
N PRO A 74 2.31 -24.06 0.29
CA PRO A 74 3.68 -24.53 0.07
C PRO A 74 3.90 -25.25 -1.27
N ALA A 75 2.85 -25.58 -2.02
CA ALA A 75 2.96 -26.22 -3.34
C ALA A 75 3.13 -25.22 -4.50
N LYS A 76 2.93 -23.92 -4.26
CA LYS A 76 2.97 -22.86 -5.29
C LYS A 76 4.04 -21.79 -5.05
N GLU A 77 4.88 -22.02 -4.05
CA GLU A 77 5.87 -21.06 -3.59
C GLU A 77 7.22 -21.38 -4.22
N ASP A 78 7.67 -20.51 -5.11
CA ASP A 78 9.03 -20.53 -5.62
C ASP A 78 9.80 -19.34 -5.04
N PRO A 79 10.98 -19.57 -4.42
CA PRO A 79 11.87 -18.49 -3.97
C PRO A 79 12.15 -17.42 -5.04
N GLU A 80 12.06 -17.76 -6.34
CA GLU A 80 12.20 -16.78 -7.43
C GLU A 80 11.17 -15.66 -7.33
N TYR A 81 9.91 -15.96 -7.00
CA TYR A 81 8.84 -14.98 -6.92
C TYR A 81 9.00 -14.08 -5.70
N VAL A 82 9.51 -14.64 -4.59
CA VAL A 82 9.86 -13.86 -3.40
C VAL A 82 10.88 -12.78 -3.74
N VAL A 83 11.96 -13.16 -4.44
CA VAL A 83 13.01 -12.22 -4.85
C VAL A 83 12.47 -11.19 -5.84
N ALA A 84 11.74 -11.64 -6.87
CA ALA A 84 11.17 -10.75 -7.88
C ALA A 84 10.22 -9.71 -7.27
N ILE A 85 9.34 -10.12 -6.36
CA ILE A 85 8.42 -9.22 -5.64
C ILE A 85 9.20 -8.17 -4.84
N GLN A 86 10.24 -8.58 -4.12
CA GLN A 86 11.07 -7.67 -3.34
C GLN A 86 11.79 -6.67 -4.23
N ASP A 87 12.33 -7.11 -5.37
CA ASP A 87 13.06 -6.27 -6.30
C ASP A 87 12.14 -5.27 -7.01
N ASP A 88 10.93 -5.67 -7.39
CA ASP A 88 9.92 -4.78 -7.97
C ASP A 88 9.50 -3.68 -6.99
N VAL A 89 9.29 -4.03 -5.71
CA VAL A 89 8.95 -3.04 -4.67
C VAL A 89 10.10 -2.04 -4.47
N ARG A 90 11.36 -2.52 -4.45
CA ARG A 90 12.55 -1.65 -4.37
C ARG A 90 12.70 -0.80 -5.62
N TRP A 91 12.47 -1.36 -6.80
CA TRP A 91 12.56 -0.67 -8.08
C TRP A 91 11.56 0.48 -8.20
N LEU A 92 10.36 0.31 -7.63
CA LEU A 92 9.36 1.37 -7.49
C LEU A 92 9.74 2.45 -6.45
N GLY A 93 10.89 2.31 -5.78
CA GLY A 93 11.42 3.29 -4.83
C GLY A 93 10.90 3.14 -3.40
N PHE A 94 10.30 2.00 -3.06
CA PHE A 94 9.77 1.74 -1.73
C PHE A 94 10.67 0.81 -0.92
N ALA A 95 10.70 1.05 0.39
CA ALA A 95 11.28 0.15 1.38
C ALA A 95 10.18 -0.28 2.35
N TRP A 96 10.23 -1.53 2.82
CA TRP A 96 9.31 -2.06 3.83
C TRP A 96 9.99 -2.14 5.19
N ASN A 97 9.16 -2.16 6.23
CA ASN A 97 9.61 -2.50 7.57
C ASN A 97 9.66 -4.02 7.73
N GLU A 98 10.74 -4.53 8.32
CA GLU A 98 10.85 -5.93 8.78
C GLU A 98 9.93 -6.20 9.99
#